data_AF-A0A958S2R6-F1
#
_entry.id   AF-A0A958S2R6-F1
#
_cell.length_a   1.000
_cell.length_b   1.000
_cell.length_c   1.000
_cell.angle_alpha   90.00
_cell.angle_beta   90.00
_cell.angle_gamma   90.00
#
_symmetry.space_group_name_H-M   'P 1'
#
loop_
_entity.id
_entity.type
_entity.pdbx_description
1 polymer ?
#
loop_
_entity_poly.entity_id
_entity_poly.type
_entity_poly.pdbx_seq_one_letter_code
_entity_poly.pdbx_strand_id
1 'polypeptide(L)'
;TTGQTYATAQVKDTANFTLSPNYEFYGKVKLFANKNFLTFDGYSRIKHDCDLLGMDWFSFETEVNPNDIYLPVDSNTKSVDGKPLLASVLLSSDSLGIYTSFLNKRKKYSHTDIINAKGYMTYDKEAEEYRISNKDKLQEMSFAGNYLSLSTKSCKAYGEGSIDLGGELGQVNVESAGMVQHNLLDGEAIFDLVMITDFFFNGDALKKMSKKMEEATSLDPVKLDRPIYEKGLREVLGKEEADKLIAQVNLYGEFKKLPESLKKSIVFSEVRLKWDNESSSYKSFGKLGIGNIDNKQVNKYVEGKIELEKKRSGDELTIYIEIDRNTWYFFTYTRGIMQAISSDSEFNTAITETKPDKRKVKPLKGQTPYSYMYSNESKKRDFLRKFDE
;
A
#
# COMPACT_ATOMS: atom_id res chain seq x y z
N THR A 1 -30.72 -46.84 0.51
CA THR A 1 -30.60 -45.61 -0.29
C THR A 1 -30.54 -44.45 0.68
N THR A 2 -29.42 -43.74 0.78
CA THR A 2 -29.36 -42.50 1.57
C THR A 2 -30.05 -41.41 0.76
N GLY A 3 -31.30 -41.10 1.10
CA GLY A 3 -32.01 -39.95 0.55
C GLY A 3 -31.53 -38.67 1.22
N GLN A 4 -31.44 -37.58 0.47
CA GLN A 4 -31.10 -36.25 0.99
C GLN A 4 -32.24 -35.29 0.67
N THR A 5 -32.80 -34.65 1.69
CA THR A 5 -33.80 -33.59 1.48
C THR A 5 -33.10 -32.32 1.00
N TYR A 6 -33.60 -31.76 -0.10
CA TYR A 6 -33.22 -30.45 -0.61
C TYR A 6 -34.48 -29.62 -0.87
N ALA A 7 -34.38 -28.30 -0.69
CA ALA A 7 -35.45 -27.38 -1.07
C ALA A 7 -34.85 -26.10 -1.66
N THR A 8 -35.60 -25.40 -2.50
CA THR A 8 -35.20 -24.11 -3.05
C THR A 8 -36.40 -23.17 -3.02
N ALA A 9 -36.18 -21.96 -2.51
CA ALA A 9 -37.14 -20.88 -2.51
C ALA A 9 -36.55 -19.67 -3.26
N GLN A 10 -37.41 -18.85 -3.85
CA GLN A 10 -37.02 -17.59 -4.49
C GLN A 10 -37.53 -16.42 -3.66
N VAL A 11 -36.62 -15.59 -3.16
CA VAL A 11 -36.90 -14.29 -2.54
C VAL A 11 -36.90 -13.26 -3.66
N LYS A 12 -38.03 -12.55 -3.82
CA LYS A 12 -38.16 -11.44 -4.77
C LYS A 12 -37.52 -10.18 -4.18
N ASP A 13 -37.00 -9.30 -5.03
CA ASP A 13 -36.50 -7.97 -4.68
C ASP A 13 -37.54 -7.12 -3.92
N THR A 14 -38.81 -7.22 -4.33
CA THR A 14 -39.96 -6.57 -3.70
C THR A 14 -40.31 -7.07 -2.30
N ALA A 15 -39.68 -8.16 -1.82
CA ALA A 15 -39.93 -8.70 -0.49
C ALA A 15 -39.19 -7.93 0.62
N ASN A 16 -38.24 -7.05 0.27
CA ASN A 16 -37.41 -6.30 1.23
C ASN A 16 -36.77 -7.20 2.32
N PHE A 17 -36.39 -8.42 1.94
CA PHE A 17 -35.78 -9.37 2.86
C PHE A 17 -34.34 -8.97 3.19
N THR A 18 -33.91 -9.27 4.41
CA THR A 18 -32.56 -8.95 4.90
C THR A 18 -31.93 -10.16 5.57
N LEU A 19 -30.63 -10.39 5.33
CA LEU A 19 -29.85 -11.41 6.07
C LEU A 19 -29.58 -10.94 7.50
N SER A 20 -29.42 -9.62 7.68
CA SER A 20 -29.32 -8.91 8.96
C SER A 20 -29.74 -7.46 8.74
N PRO A 21 -29.86 -6.62 9.79
CA PRO A 21 -30.12 -5.18 9.61
C PRO A 21 -29.19 -4.49 8.60
N ASN A 22 -27.97 -5.00 8.44
CA ASN A 22 -26.87 -4.43 7.64
C ASN A 22 -26.74 -5.04 6.23
N TYR A 23 -27.50 -6.08 5.89
CA TYR A 23 -27.40 -6.78 4.61
C TYR A 23 -28.78 -7.05 4.05
N GLU A 24 -29.10 -6.38 2.96
CA GLU A 24 -30.29 -6.70 2.17
C GLU A 24 -30.02 -7.89 1.26
N PHE A 25 -31.06 -8.64 0.90
CA PHE A 25 -30.91 -9.80 0.02
C PHE A 25 -32.13 -10.03 -0.86
N TYR A 26 -31.87 -10.39 -2.11
CA TYR A 26 -32.83 -11.10 -2.96
C TYR A 26 -32.13 -12.17 -3.79
N GLY A 27 -32.85 -13.24 -4.13
CA GLY A 27 -32.26 -14.39 -4.80
C GLY A 27 -32.83 -15.72 -4.34
N LYS A 28 -32.12 -16.79 -4.67
CA LYS A 28 -32.46 -18.15 -4.28
C LYS A 28 -31.95 -18.45 -2.87
N VAL A 29 -32.77 -19.17 -2.12
CA VAL A 29 -32.40 -19.75 -0.83
C VAL A 29 -32.51 -21.27 -0.97
N LYS A 30 -31.41 -21.96 -0.72
CA LYS A 30 -31.27 -23.41 -0.88
C LYS A 30 -31.12 -24.05 0.50
N LEU A 31 -31.97 -25.04 0.79
CA LEU A 31 -31.87 -25.89 1.95
C LEU A 31 -31.25 -27.23 1.54
N PHE A 32 -30.27 -27.69 2.30
CA PHE A 32 -29.71 -29.03 2.16
C PHE A 32 -29.72 -29.69 3.54
N ALA A 33 -30.31 -30.89 3.67
CA ALA A 33 -30.46 -31.57 4.96
C ALA A 33 -29.15 -31.92 5.68
N ASN A 34 -28.01 -31.90 4.96
CA ASN A 34 -26.68 -32.16 5.50
C ASN A 34 -25.92 -30.87 5.87
N LYS A 35 -26.54 -29.70 5.75
CA LYS A 35 -25.97 -28.41 6.14
C LYS A 35 -26.75 -27.82 7.29
N ASN A 36 -26.05 -27.18 8.22
CA ASN A 36 -26.68 -26.55 9.39
C ASN A 36 -27.38 -25.25 9.00
N PHE A 37 -26.83 -24.51 8.02
CA PHE A 37 -27.41 -23.24 7.58
C PHE A 37 -27.87 -23.29 6.11
N LEU A 38 -28.67 -22.31 5.74
CA LEU A 38 -29.16 -22.14 4.37
C LEU A 38 -28.08 -21.55 3.47
N THR A 39 -28.06 -21.99 2.22
CA THR A 39 -27.21 -21.41 1.17
C THR A 39 -28.00 -20.33 0.43
N PHE A 40 -27.48 -19.11 0.43
CA PHE A 40 -28.03 -17.96 -0.28
C PHE A 40 -27.26 -17.78 -1.58
N ASP A 41 -27.98 -17.69 -2.70
CA ASP A 41 -27.46 -17.56 -4.06
C ASP A 41 -28.23 -16.44 -4.76
N GLY A 42 -27.59 -15.28 -4.89
CA GLY A 42 -28.26 -14.10 -5.41
C GLY A 42 -27.44 -12.84 -5.20
N TYR A 43 -28.13 -11.76 -4.84
CA TYR A 43 -27.54 -10.45 -4.67
C TYR A 43 -27.75 -9.95 -3.24
N SER A 44 -26.72 -9.33 -2.68
CA SER A 44 -26.81 -8.58 -1.43
C SER A 44 -26.41 -7.12 -1.65
N ARG A 45 -26.84 -6.25 -0.74
CA ARG A 45 -26.48 -4.83 -0.71
C ARG A 45 -26.20 -4.44 0.73
N ILE A 46 -25.13 -3.67 0.93
CA ILE A 46 -24.76 -3.09 2.22
C ILE A 46 -25.48 -1.76 2.45
N LYS A 47 -25.70 -1.41 3.71
CA LYS A 47 -26.33 -0.15 4.12
C LYS A 47 -25.30 0.77 4.77
N HIS A 48 -25.18 1.99 4.29
CA HIS A 48 -24.33 3.03 4.88
C HIS A 48 -24.88 4.41 4.55
N ASP A 49 -24.45 5.43 5.30
CA ASP A 49 -24.92 6.82 5.14
C ASP A 49 -23.97 7.67 4.28
N CYS A 50 -23.00 7.03 3.61
CA CYS A 50 -22.03 7.70 2.76
C CYS A 50 -22.55 8.04 1.36
N ASP A 51 -23.10 9.24 1.20
CA ASP A 51 -23.70 9.74 -0.07
C ASP A 51 -22.74 9.73 -1.28
N LEU A 52 -21.42 9.84 -1.03
CA LEU A 52 -20.40 9.85 -2.09
C LEU A 52 -20.04 8.44 -2.59
N LEU A 53 -20.61 7.40 -1.98
CA LEU A 53 -20.41 6.00 -2.34
C LEU A 53 -21.76 5.37 -2.72
N GLY A 54 -21.79 4.63 -3.82
CA GLY A 54 -23.01 3.94 -4.24
C GLY A 54 -23.29 2.71 -3.37
N MET A 55 -24.56 2.42 -3.11
CA MET A 55 -24.98 1.14 -2.53
C MET A 55 -25.35 0.17 -3.66
N ASP A 56 -24.34 -0.40 -4.31
CA ASP A 56 -24.54 -1.38 -5.39
C ASP A 56 -24.95 -2.75 -4.83
N TRP A 57 -25.83 -3.44 -5.56
CA TRP A 57 -26.10 -4.85 -5.33
C TRP A 57 -24.95 -5.69 -5.89
N PHE A 58 -24.44 -6.63 -5.11
CA PHE A 58 -23.33 -7.52 -5.50
C PHE A 58 -23.74 -8.99 -5.41
N SER A 59 -23.30 -9.77 -6.39
CA SER A 59 -23.58 -11.20 -6.48
C SER A 59 -22.75 -12.01 -5.49
N PHE A 60 -23.35 -13.01 -4.85
CA PHE A 60 -22.63 -13.98 -4.03
C PHE A 60 -23.41 -15.31 -3.97
N GLU A 61 -22.68 -16.39 -3.67
CA GLU A 61 -23.27 -17.67 -3.27
C GLU A 61 -22.51 -18.22 -2.06
N THR A 62 -23.17 -18.36 -0.91
CA THR A 62 -22.56 -18.95 0.29
C THR A 62 -23.58 -19.50 1.28
N GLU A 63 -23.13 -20.41 2.13
CA GLU A 63 -23.83 -20.75 3.36
C GLU A 63 -23.70 -19.60 4.37
N VAL A 64 -24.82 -19.15 4.94
CA VAL A 64 -24.86 -17.98 5.83
C VAL A 64 -25.21 -18.42 7.25
N ASN A 65 -24.26 -18.29 8.16
CA ASN A 65 -24.52 -18.37 9.60
C ASN A 65 -25.11 -17.03 10.06
N PRO A 66 -26.36 -16.99 10.57
CA PRO A 66 -27.00 -15.74 10.99
C PRO A 66 -26.32 -15.05 12.18
N ASN A 67 -25.52 -15.79 12.96
CA ASN A 67 -24.76 -15.24 14.07
C ASN A 67 -23.41 -14.65 13.64
N ASP A 68 -22.90 -15.05 12.47
CA ASP A 68 -21.56 -14.71 11.99
C ASP A 68 -21.53 -14.72 10.45
N ILE A 69 -21.93 -13.60 9.86
CA ILE A 69 -22.17 -13.48 8.42
C ILE A 69 -20.86 -13.14 7.71
N TYR A 70 -20.38 -14.07 6.87
CA TYR A 70 -19.28 -13.84 5.93
C TYR A 70 -19.77 -14.02 4.50
N LEU A 71 -19.82 -12.92 3.75
CA LEU A 71 -20.23 -12.94 2.33
C LEU A 71 -18.99 -12.93 1.44
N PRO A 72 -18.81 -13.87 0.50
CA PRO A 72 -17.61 -13.89 -0.32
C PRO A 72 -17.53 -12.67 -1.25
N VAL A 73 -16.34 -12.09 -1.34
CA VAL A 73 -15.99 -10.98 -2.24
C VAL A 73 -14.72 -11.36 -2.98
N ASP A 74 -14.83 -11.62 -4.27
CA ASP A 74 -13.71 -12.08 -5.10
C ASP A 74 -13.73 -11.46 -6.50
N SER A 75 -12.88 -11.93 -7.40
CA SER A 75 -12.80 -11.42 -8.78
C SER A 75 -14.03 -11.68 -9.64
N ASN A 76 -14.94 -12.55 -9.20
CA ASN A 76 -16.20 -12.87 -9.87
C ASN A 76 -17.40 -12.09 -9.32
N THR A 77 -17.22 -11.34 -8.23
CA THR A 77 -18.27 -10.49 -7.67
C THR A 77 -18.70 -9.44 -8.70
N LYS A 78 -20.01 -9.43 -9.01
CA LYS A 78 -20.59 -8.61 -10.06
C LYS A 78 -21.85 -7.90 -9.59
N SER A 79 -22.17 -6.81 -10.26
CA SER A 79 -23.46 -6.14 -10.13
C SER A 79 -24.56 -6.91 -10.85
N VAL A 80 -25.82 -6.47 -10.67
CA VAL A 80 -27.01 -7.05 -11.31
C VAL A 80 -26.91 -7.06 -12.83
N ASP A 81 -26.29 -6.02 -13.41
CA ASP A 81 -26.00 -5.88 -14.84
C ASP A 81 -24.73 -6.63 -15.29
N GLY A 82 -24.18 -7.49 -14.43
CA GLY A 82 -23.04 -8.37 -14.73
C GLY A 82 -21.69 -7.66 -14.79
N LYS A 83 -21.59 -6.41 -14.33
CA LYS A 83 -20.33 -5.65 -14.32
C LYS A 83 -19.49 -6.03 -13.09
N PRO A 84 -18.16 -6.16 -13.23
CA PRO A 84 -17.30 -6.46 -12.09
C PRO A 84 -17.39 -5.38 -11.00
N LEU A 85 -17.45 -5.81 -9.75
CA LEU A 85 -17.38 -4.96 -8.56
C LEU A 85 -16.09 -5.27 -7.80
N LEU A 86 -15.59 -4.28 -7.06
CA LEU A 86 -14.34 -4.44 -6.32
C LEU A 86 -14.33 -3.61 -5.04
N ALA A 87 -13.51 -4.05 -4.08
CA ALA A 87 -13.21 -3.35 -2.84
C ALA A 87 -11.75 -2.90 -2.89
N SER A 88 -11.52 -1.61 -3.14
CA SER A 88 -10.18 -1.07 -3.32
C SER A 88 -10.12 0.43 -3.02
N VAL A 89 -8.98 0.90 -2.54
CA VAL A 89 -8.59 2.31 -2.73
C VAL A 89 -7.88 2.39 -4.07
N LEU A 90 -8.23 3.37 -4.91
CA LEU A 90 -7.72 3.48 -6.26
C LEU A 90 -7.09 4.84 -6.50
N LEU A 91 -6.09 4.86 -7.38
CA LEU A 91 -5.52 6.07 -7.94
C LEU A 91 -6.09 6.30 -9.34
N SER A 92 -6.70 7.46 -9.55
CA SER A 92 -7.05 7.90 -10.88
C SER A 92 -5.83 8.41 -11.66
N SER A 93 -5.79 8.11 -12.96
CA SER A 93 -4.83 8.69 -13.89
C SER A 93 -5.25 10.08 -14.42
N ASP A 94 -6.38 10.61 -13.92
CA ASP A 94 -6.93 11.92 -14.25
C ASP A 94 -7.09 12.80 -13.00
N SER A 95 -7.84 13.90 -13.11
CA SER A 95 -8.01 14.90 -12.04
C SER A 95 -8.79 14.41 -10.80
N LEU A 96 -9.32 13.19 -10.79
CA LEU A 96 -10.05 12.65 -9.65
C LEU A 96 -9.13 12.32 -8.46
N GLY A 97 -7.87 12.01 -8.71
CA GLY A 97 -6.94 11.57 -7.66
C GLY A 97 -7.34 10.25 -7.02
N ILE A 98 -7.16 10.15 -5.71
CA ILE A 98 -7.49 8.96 -4.94
C ILE A 98 -8.99 8.88 -4.65
N TYR A 99 -9.55 7.68 -4.79
CA TYR A 99 -10.92 7.42 -4.37
C TYR A 99 -11.10 5.98 -3.89
N THR A 100 -12.12 5.72 -3.09
CA THR A 100 -12.47 4.36 -2.63
C THR A 100 -13.62 3.79 -3.46
N SER A 101 -13.54 2.51 -3.75
CA SER A 101 -14.65 1.67 -4.17
C SER A 101 -14.84 0.59 -3.12
N PHE A 102 -16.06 0.39 -2.62
CA PHE A 102 -16.36 -0.66 -1.64
C PHE A 102 -17.55 -1.47 -2.14
N LEU A 103 -17.28 -2.43 -3.02
CA LEU A 103 -18.27 -3.17 -3.81
C LEU A 103 -18.96 -2.31 -4.88
N ASN A 104 -18.25 -1.33 -5.42
CA ASN A 104 -18.69 -0.55 -6.57
C ASN A 104 -17.88 -0.88 -7.82
N LYS A 105 -18.35 -0.33 -8.94
CA LYS A 105 -17.64 -0.39 -10.22
C LYS A 105 -16.41 0.53 -10.17
N ARG A 106 -15.33 0.11 -10.82
CA ARG A 106 -14.23 1.02 -11.14
C ARG A 106 -14.73 2.15 -12.04
N LYS A 107 -14.35 3.40 -11.76
CA LYS A 107 -14.73 4.55 -12.59
C LYS A 107 -14.13 4.48 -14.00
N LYS A 108 -12.86 4.08 -14.16
CA LYS A 108 -12.24 3.77 -15.46
C LYS A 108 -11.26 2.62 -15.33
N TYR A 109 -11.14 1.82 -16.40
CA TYR A 109 -10.24 0.66 -16.43
C TYR A 109 -8.77 1.02 -16.19
N SER A 110 -8.34 2.23 -16.59
CA SER A 110 -6.97 2.70 -16.45
C SER A 110 -6.57 3.14 -15.03
N HIS A 111 -7.52 3.24 -14.10
CA HIS A 111 -7.19 3.61 -12.72
C HIS A 111 -6.44 2.47 -12.05
N THR A 112 -5.47 2.78 -11.20
CA THR A 112 -4.63 1.78 -10.53
C THR A 112 -5.26 1.39 -9.19
N ASP A 113 -5.21 0.10 -8.83
CA ASP A 113 -5.56 -0.31 -7.47
C ASP A 113 -4.39 0.01 -6.55
N ILE A 114 -4.60 0.87 -5.55
CA ILE A 114 -3.62 1.12 -4.49
C ILE A 114 -3.60 -0.06 -3.52
N ILE A 115 -4.78 -0.51 -3.10
CA ILE A 115 -4.94 -1.69 -2.28
C ILE A 115 -6.27 -2.37 -2.60
N ASN A 116 -6.21 -3.61 -3.08
CA ASN A 116 -7.38 -4.39 -3.48
C ASN A 116 -7.63 -5.53 -2.48
N ALA A 117 -8.76 -5.50 -1.78
CA ALA A 117 -9.13 -6.49 -0.77
C ALA A 117 -10.13 -7.51 -1.34
N LYS A 118 -9.90 -8.79 -1.04
CA LYS A 118 -10.72 -9.94 -1.46
C LYS A 118 -10.78 -10.97 -0.33
N GLY A 119 -11.74 -11.88 -0.43
CA GLY A 119 -11.98 -12.95 0.53
C GLY A 119 -13.43 -12.93 0.97
N TYR A 120 -13.68 -12.45 2.18
CA TYR A 120 -15.01 -12.35 2.76
C TYR A 120 -15.26 -10.94 3.29
N MET A 121 -16.51 -10.52 3.21
CA MET A 121 -17.04 -9.35 3.87
C MET A 121 -17.75 -9.76 5.15
N THR A 122 -17.48 -9.04 6.23
CA THR A 122 -18.23 -9.09 7.49
C THR A 122 -18.54 -7.67 7.97
N TYR A 123 -19.39 -7.55 8.98
CA TYR A 123 -19.75 -6.28 9.61
C TYR A 123 -19.39 -6.31 11.08
N ASP A 124 -18.55 -5.37 11.49
CA ASP A 124 -18.23 -5.17 12.88
C ASP A 124 -19.25 -4.23 13.53
N LYS A 125 -19.98 -4.75 14.53
CA LYS A 125 -21.04 -4.01 15.21
C LYS A 125 -20.51 -2.98 16.20
N GLU A 126 -19.32 -3.19 16.77
CA GLU A 126 -18.74 -2.29 17.77
C GLU A 126 -18.09 -1.09 17.09
N ALA A 127 -17.36 -1.34 16.00
CA ALA A 127 -16.72 -0.32 15.18
C ALA A 127 -17.64 0.31 14.12
N GLU A 128 -18.85 -0.25 13.93
CA GLU A 128 -19.83 0.18 12.93
C GLU A 128 -19.24 0.30 11.51
N GLU A 129 -18.54 -0.75 11.08
CA GLU A 129 -17.84 -0.78 9.80
C GLU A 129 -17.99 -2.12 9.08
N TYR A 130 -18.01 -2.07 7.74
CA TYR A 130 -17.82 -3.25 6.91
C TYR A 130 -16.35 -3.54 6.76
N ARG A 131 -15.96 -4.82 6.78
CA ARG A 131 -14.57 -5.29 6.65
C ARG A 131 -14.45 -6.34 5.57
N ILE A 132 -13.46 -6.23 4.69
CA ILE A 132 -13.19 -7.18 3.61
C ILE A 132 -11.73 -7.62 3.70
N SER A 133 -11.51 -8.93 3.89
CA SER A 133 -10.18 -9.55 3.82
C SER A 133 -10.29 -11.08 3.76
N ASN A 134 -9.16 -11.79 3.84
CA ASN A 134 -9.14 -13.21 4.11
C ASN A 134 -9.60 -13.52 5.56
N LYS A 135 -10.08 -14.74 5.81
CA LYS A 135 -10.67 -15.10 7.13
C LYS A 135 -9.69 -14.94 8.29
N ASP A 136 -8.43 -15.34 8.09
CA ASP A 136 -7.42 -15.29 9.14
C ASP A 136 -7.17 -13.84 9.59
N LYS A 137 -7.05 -12.91 8.64
CA LYS A 137 -6.89 -11.48 8.92
C LYS A 137 -8.13 -10.80 9.49
N LEU A 138 -9.33 -11.24 9.10
CA LEU A 138 -10.58 -10.75 9.71
C LEU A 138 -10.73 -11.18 11.17
N GLN A 139 -10.18 -12.34 11.53
CA GLN A 139 -10.19 -12.83 12.91
C GLN A 139 -9.05 -12.23 13.74
N GLU A 140 -7.89 -12.03 13.15
CA GLU A 140 -6.70 -11.53 13.83
C GLU A 140 -5.89 -10.61 12.89
N MET A 141 -5.93 -9.32 13.19
CA MET A 141 -5.42 -8.25 12.32
C MET A 141 -3.89 -8.27 12.14
N SER A 142 -3.16 -9.06 12.93
CA SER A 142 -1.70 -9.25 12.74
C SER A 142 -1.35 -10.18 11.57
N PHE A 143 -2.30 -10.94 11.02
CA PHE A 143 -2.06 -11.76 9.84
C PHE A 143 -1.92 -10.93 8.56
N ALA A 144 -1.17 -11.50 7.60
CA ALA A 144 -0.90 -10.86 6.31
C ALA A 144 -2.11 -10.91 5.37
N GLY A 145 -2.09 -10.05 4.35
CA GLY A 145 -3.07 -9.95 3.28
C GLY A 145 -3.80 -8.62 3.27
N ASN A 146 -4.37 -8.26 2.11
CA ASN A 146 -5.04 -6.97 1.99
C ASN A 146 -6.35 -6.96 2.78
N TYR A 147 -6.52 -5.90 3.56
CA TYR A 147 -7.70 -5.59 4.34
C TYR A 147 -8.26 -4.24 3.88
N LEU A 148 -9.57 -4.14 3.78
CA LEU A 148 -10.26 -2.87 3.58
C LEU A 148 -11.47 -2.79 4.50
N SER A 149 -11.61 -1.70 5.25
CA SER A 149 -12.84 -1.38 5.97
C SER A 149 -13.45 -0.05 5.54
N LEU A 150 -14.75 0.07 5.80
CA LEU A 150 -15.54 1.26 5.55
C LEU A 150 -16.46 1.52 6.74
N SER A 151 -16.24 2.65 7.44
CA SER A 151 -17.16 3.13 8.47
C SER A 151 -18.47 3.57 7.84
N THR A 152 -19.60 3.12 8.38
CA THR A 152 -20.93 3.44 7.85
C THR A 152 -21.38 4.86 8.17
N LYS A 153 -20.77 5.51 9.17
CA LYS A 153 -21.12 6.86 9.63
C LYS A 153 -20.10 7.91 9.27
N SER A 154 -18.81 7.65 9.50
CA SER A 154 -17.78 8.67 9.30
C SER A 154 -17.28 8.75 7.85
N CYS A 155 -17.69 7.81 6.99
CA CYS A 155 -17.26 7.69 5.61
C CYS A 155 -15.73 7.72 5.45
N LYS A 156 -15.07 7.03 6.38
CA LYS A 156 -13.63 6.77 6.33
C LYS A 156 -13.42 5.35 5.87
N ALA A 157 -12.61 5.19 4.85
CA ALA A 157 -12.09 3.91 4.43
C ALA A 157 -10.68 3.71 5.00
N TYR A 158 -10.41 2.52 5.52
CA TYR A 158 -9.10 2.11 6.00
C TYR A 158 -8.63 0.89 5.22
N GLY A 159 -7.47 0.99 4.58
CA GLY A 159 -6.80 -0.11 3.91
C GLY A 159 -5.51 -0.49 4.63
N GLU A 160 -5.22 -1.78 4.75
CA GLU A 160 -3.94 -2.27 5.29
C GLU A 160 -3.45 -3.52 4.57
N GLY A 161 -2.18 -3.54 4.17
CA GLY A 161 -1.57 -4.66 3.46
C GLY A 161 -0.47 -4.18 2.50
N SER A 162 -0.34 -4.86 1.37
CA SER A 162 0.53 -4.40 0.28
C SER A 162 -0.11 -3.19 -0.41
N ILE A 163 0.68 -2.13 -0.58
CA ILE A 163 0.25 -0.86 -1.16
C ILE A 163 1.04 -0.60 -2.44
N ASP A 164 0.31 -0.45 -3.55
CA ASP A 164 0.85 -0.04 -4.84
C ASP A 164 0.65 1.47 -5.05
N LEU A 165 1.75 2.23 -5.05
CA LEU A 165 1.71 3.68 -5.32
C LEU A 165 1.53 4.00 -6.82
N GLY A 166 1.36 2.98 -7.67
CA GLY A 166 1.12 3.07 -9.10
C GLY A 166 2.29 3.62 -9.90
N GLY A 167 3.51 3.54 -9.37
CA GLY A 167 4.78 4.02 -9.95
C GLY A 167 5.23 3.29 -11.21
N GLU A 168 5.26 3.94 -12.38
CA GLU A 168 5.87 3.42 -13.59
C GLU A 168 7.36 3.83 -13.68
N LEU A 169 8.19 3.25 -12.80
CA LEU A 169 9.59 3.65 -12.62
C LEU A 169 10.60 2.74 -13.33
N GLY A 170 10.16 1.92 -14.29
CA GLY A 170 11.03 1.09 -15.12
C GLY A 170 11.88 0.10 -14.32
N GLN A 171 13.18 0.38 -14.22
CA GLN A 171 14.16 -0.47 -13.49
C GLN A 171 14.39 -0.02 -12.03
N VAL A 172 13.74 1.05 -11.58
CA VAL A 172 13.66 1.38 -10.15
C VAL A 172 12.44 0.67 -9.59
N ASN A 173 12.66 -0.16 -8.58
CA ASN A 173 11.60 -0.89 -7.91
C ASN A 173 11.21 -0.16 -6.62
N VAL A 174 9.92 0.08 -6.46
CA VAL A 174 9.33 0.62 -5.24
C VAL A 174 8.30 -0.37 -4.77
N GLU A 175 8.60 -1.02 -3.64
CA GLU A 175 7.67 -1.91 -2.95
C GLU A 175 7.24 -1.25 -1.64
N SER A 176 5.96 -1.31 -1.30
CA SER A 176 5.46 -0.77 -0.04
C SER A 176 4.40 -1.65 0.60
N ALA A 177 4.39 -1.63 1.92
CA ALA A 177 3.37 -2.23 2.74
C ALA A 177 3.07 -1.31 3.93
N GLY A 178 1.82 -1.27 4.37
CA GLY A 178 1.41 -0.39 5.46
C GLY A 178 -0.08 -0.14 5.43
N MET A 179 -0.49 1.09 5.73
CA MET A 179 -1.89 1.48 5.72
C MET A 179 -2.15 2.73 4.89
N VAL A 180 -3.40 2.84 4.44
CA VAL A 180 -3.99 4.04 3.84
C VAL A 180 -5.31 4.34 4.54
N GLN A 181 -5.47 5.58 4.97
CA GLN A 181 -6.75 6.11 5.45
C GLN A 181 -7.25 7.13 4.43
N HIS A 182 -8.43 6.88 3.87
CA HIS A 182 -9.07 7.78 2.92
C HIS A 182 -10.39 8.30 3.51
N ASN A 183 -10.49 9.61 3.68
CA ASN A 183 -11.72 10.28 4.09
C ASN A 183 -12.52 10.62 2.84
N LEU A 184 -13.66 9.96 2.63
CA LEU A 184 -14.45 10.16 1.42
C LEU A 184 -15.08 11.56 1.36
N LEU A 185 -15.23 12.25 2.50
CA LEU A 185 -15.92 13.55 2.58
C LEU A 185 -15.07 14.71 2.03
N ASP A 186 -13.77 14.73 2.33
CA ASP A 186 -12.83 15.76 1.87
C ASP A 186 -11.83 15.25 0.82
N GLY A 187 -11.81 13.94 0.56
CA GLY A 187 -10.90 13.29 -0.39
C GLY A 187 -9.47 13.14 0.12
N GLU A 188 -9.19 13.43 1.40
CA GLU A 188 -7.85 13.30 1.96
C GLU A 188 -7.46 11.82 2.08
N ALA A 189 -6.31 11.47 1.50
CA ALA A 189 -5.70 10.16 1.63
C ALA A 189 -4.35 10.27 2.32
N ILE A 190 -4.22 9.63 3.48
CA ILE A 190 -2.99 9.58 4.28
C ILE A 190 -2.46 8.15 4.27
N PHE A 191 -1.17 8.02 4.02
CA PHE A 191 -0.44 6.76 4.00
C PHE A 191 0.56 6.71 5.14
N ASP A 192 0.75 5.53 5.71
CA ASP A 192 1.85 5.21 6.63
C ASP A 192 2.46 3.87 6.20
N LEU A 193 3.71 3.92 5.72
CA LEU A 193 4.31 2.85 4.92
C LEU A 193 5.68 2.43 5.48
N VAL A 194 5.94 1.13 5.40
CA VAL A 194 7.27 0.59 5.14
C VAL A 194 7.48 0.65 3.63
N MET A 195 8.57 1.27 3.19
CA MET A 195 8.84 1.51 1.76
C MET A 195 10.24 1.03 1.41
N ILE A 196 10.34 0.15 0.42
CA ILE A 196 11.59 -0.39 -0.10
C ILE A 196 11.83 0.24 -1.47
N THR A 197 12.94 0.96 -1.62
CA THR A 197 13.35 1.57 -2.88
C THR A 197 14.65 0.92 -3.33
N ASP A 198 14.59 0.17 -4.43
CA ASP A 198 15.71 -0.57 -4.99
C ASP A 198 16.06 -0.06 -6.39
N PHE A 199 17.33 0.28 -6.60
CA PHE A 199 17.81 0.84 -7.85
C PHE A 199 19.31 0.61 -8.03
N PHE A 200 19.73 0.36 -9.26
CA PHE A 200 21.15 0.18 -9.57
C PHE A 200 21.94 1.47 -9.30
N PHE A 201 22.96 1.39 -8.43
CA PHE A 201 23.77 2.55 -8.07
C PHE A 201 25.21 2.18 -7.73
N ASN A 202 26.06 3.17 -7.50
CA ASN A 202 27.42 2.96 -7.03
C ASN A 202 27.41 2.48 -5.56
N GLY A 203 27.88 1.25 -5.31
CA GLY A 203 27.92 0.66 -3.97
C GLY A 203 28.83 1.40 -2.98
N ASP A 204 29.97 1.95 -3.44
CA ASP A 204 30.85 2.75 -2.57
C ASP A 204 30.19 4.06 -2.14
N ALA A 205 29.37 4.68 -3.02
CA ALA A 205 28.59 5.86 -2.69
C ALA A 205 27.53 5.55 -1.63
N LEU A 206 26.75 4.47 -1.81
CA LEU A 206 25.76 4.04 -0.80
C LEU A 206 26.43 3.67 0.53
N LYS A 207 27.61 3.03 0.49
CA LYS A 207 28.40 2.70 1.68
C LYS A 207 28.90 3.94 2.44
N LYS A 208 29.28 5.00 1.72
CA LYS A 208 29.64 6.30 2.34
C LYS A 208 28.44 6.95 3.00
N MET A 209 27.30 6.97 2.31
CA MET A 209 26.03 7.47 2.83
C MET A 209 25.62 6.72 4.11
N SER A 210 25.63 5.38 4.10
CA SER A 210 25.26 4.59 5.28
C SER A 210 26.21 4.82 6.44
N LYS A 211 27.52 4.89 6.20
CA LYS A 211 28.52 5.23 7.23
C LYS A 211 28.26 6.60 7.86
N LYS A 212 27.97 7.64 7.06
CA LYS A 212 27.64 8.97 7.57
C LYS A 212 26.39 8.96 8.45
N MET A 213 25.38 8.18 8.07
CA MET A 213 24.18 8.01 8.90
C MET A 213 24.45 7.23 10.19
N GLU A 214 25.26 6.17 10.14
CA GLU A 214 25.69 5.42 11.34
C GLU A 214 26.40 6.35 12.34
N GLU A 215 27.32 7.20 11.85
CA GLU A 215 28.10 8.16 12.66
C GLU A 215 27.26 9.32 13.23
N ALA A 216 26.08 9.61 12.68
CA ALA A 216 25.22 10.70 13.12
C ALA A 216 24.48 10.36 14.43
N THR A 217 25.14 10.49 15.58
CA THR A 217 24.61 10.12 16.91
C THR A 217 23.51 11.04 17.43
N SER A 218 23.31 12.22 16.82
CA SER A 218 22.27 13.17 17.19
C SER A 218 20.88 12.86 16.63
N LEU A 219 20.77 11.87 15.73
CA LEU A 219 19.50 11.47 15.14
C LEU A 219 18.74 10.53 16.08
N ASP A 220 17.42 10.72 16.14
CA ASP A 220 16.53 9.88 16.93
C ASP A 220 16.47 8.46 16.33
N PRO A 221 16.47 7.40 17.15
CA PRO A 221 16.25 6.04 16.68
C PRO A 221 14.82 5.87 16.14
N VAL A 222 14.65 5.05 15.10
CA VAL A 222 13.31 4.71 14.60
C VAL A 222 12.56 3.81 15.58
N LYS A 223 11.23 3.93 15.60
CA LYS A 223 10.35 3.08 16.42
C LYS A 223 10.00 1.80 15.66
N LEU A 224 10.79 0.75 15.89
CA LEU A 224 10.60 -0.56 15.24
C LEU A 224 9.51 -1.43 15.89
N ASP A 225 8.94 -0.99 17.02
CA ASP A 225 7.78 -1.60 17.70
C ASP A 225 6.44 -1.07 17.18
N ARG A 226 6.46 -0.17 16.19
CA ARG A 226 5.24 0.36 15.56
C ARG A 226 4.45 -0.78 14.92
N PRO A 227 3.13 -0.90 15.18
CA PRO A 227 2.30 -1.95 14.58
C PRO A 227 2.37 -1.97 13.04
N ILE A 228 2.41 -0.80 12.39
CA ILE A 228 2.52 -0.69 10.93
C ILE A 228 3.84 -1.24 10.42
N TYR A 229 4.95 -1.05 11.15
CA TYR A 229 6.24 -1.60 10.78
C TYR A 229 6.24 -3.13 10.87
N GLU A 230 5.77 -3.68 11.99
CA GLU A 230 5.70 -5.14 12.17
C GLU A 230 4.82 -5.82 11.11
N LYS A 231 3.64 -5.24 10.85
CA LYS A 231 2.72 -5.74 9.82
C LYS A 231 3.31 -5.58 8.42
N GLY A 232 3.93 -4.45 8.12
CA GLY A 232 4.64 -4.24 6.86
C GLY A 232 5.74 -5.26 6.62
N LEU A 233 6.53 -5.60 7.65
CA LEU A 233 7.51 -6.69 7.58
C LEU A 233 6.85 -8.04 7.28
N ARG A 234 5.71 -8.36 7.92
CA ARG A 234 4.97 -9.60 7.63
C ARG A 234 4.44 -9.67 6.20
N GLU A 235 4.03 -8.54 5.62
CA GLU A 235 3.64 -8.48 4.21
C GLU A 235 4.83 -8.67 3.26
N VAL A 236 6.00 -8.09 3.58
CA VAL A 236 7.20 -8.15 2.73
C VAL A 236 7.92 -9.50 2.81
N LEU A 237 8.03 -10.08 4.01
CA LEU A 237 8.87 -11.25 4.29
C LEU A 237 8.08 -12.54 4.50
N GLY A 238 6.77 -12.41 4.73
CA GLY A 238 5.95 -13.49 5.28
C GLY A 238 6.10 -13.60 6.80
N LYS A 239 5.10 -14.24 7.43
CA LYS A 239 4.94 -14.26 8.88
C LYS A 239 6.14 -14.85 9.62
N GLU A 240 6.61 -16.03 9.22
CA GLU A 240 7.63 -16.77 9.95
C GLU A 240 8.97 -16.01 10.02
N GLU A 241 9.42 -15.46 8.90
CA GLU A 241 10.67 -14.69 8.84
C GLU A 241 10.51 -13.35 9.57
N ALA A 242 9.39 -12.64 9.36
CA ALA A 242 9.11 -11.38 10.02
C ALA A 242 9.04 -11.52 11.55
N ASP A 243 8.30 -12.50 12.08
CA ASP A 243 8.16 -12.71 13.53
C ASP A 243 9.53 -13.00 14.19
N LYS A 244 10.40 -13.75 13.50
CA LYS A 244 11.77 -14.00 13.96
C LYS A 244 12.62 -12.72 14.00
N LEU A 245 12.44 -11.81 13.04
CA LEU A 245 13.17 -10.54 12.99
C LEU A 245 12.63 -9.53 14.01
N ILE A 246 11.30 -9.45 14.16
CA ILE A 246 10.62 -8.63 15.18
C ILE A 246 11.10 -9.04 16.58
N ALA A 247 11.17 -10.35 16.86
CA ALA A 247 11.69 -10.84 18.13
C ALA A 247 13.16 -10.43 18.37
N GLN A 248 14.00 -10.40 17.33
CA GLN A 248 15.38 -9.92 17.46
C GLN A 248 15.46 -8.44 17.75
N VAL A 249 14.68 -7.63 17.03
CA VAL A 249 14.60 -6.18 17.27
C VAL A 249 14.13 -5.89 18.69
N ASN A 250 13.11 -6.59 19.17
CA ASN A 250 12.59 -6.39 20.53
C ASN A 250 13.61 -6.78 21.61
N LEU A 251 14.51 -7.73 21.34
CA LEU A 251 15.52 -8.20 22.29
C LEU A 251 16.85 -7.44 22.22
N TYR A 252 17.26 -7.01 21.03
CA TYR A 252 18.61 -6.51 20.74
C TYR A 252 18.63 -5.12 20.11
N GLY A 253 17.48 -4.57 19.72
CA GLY A 253 17.36 -3.28 19.02
C GLY A 253 17.67 -3.33 17.52
N GLU A 254 18.15 -4.47 17.01
CA GLU A 254 18.53 -4.64 15.61
C GLU A 254 18.41 -6.11 15.15
N PHE A 255 18.44 -6.32 13.83
CA PHE A 255 18.55 -7.66 13.26
C PHE A 255 19.98 -8.20 13.46
N LYS A 256 20.11 -9.48 13.85
CA LYS A 256 21.42 -10.15 13.88
C LYS A 256 22.02 -10.31 12.48
N LYS A 257 21.15 -10.52 11.49
CA LYS A 257 21.50 -10.65 10.07
C LYS A 257 20.39 -10.04 9.24
N LEU A 258 20.74 -9.08 8.40
CA LEU A 258 19.81 -8.47 7.45
C LEU A 258 19.46 -9.48 6.33
N PRO A 259 18.18 -9.79 6.09
CA PRO A 259 17.76 -10.70 5.01
C PRO A 259 17.96 -10.08 3.62
N GLU A 260 18.12 -10.90 2.59
CA GLU A 260 18.41 -10.44 1.21
C GLU A 260 17.30 -9.52 0.65
N SER A 261 16.05 -9.76 1.02
CA SER A 261 14.90 -8.93 0.66
C SER A 261 15.01 -7.49 1.18
N LEU A 262 15.72 -7.26 2.29
CA LEU A 262 15.94 -5.94 2.88
C LEU A 262 17.33 -5.35 2.56
N LYS A 263 18.19 -6.07 1.84
CA LYS A 263 19.47 -5.56 1.32
C LYS A 263 19.26 -4.77 0.03
N LYS A 264 18.68 -3.59 0.17
CA LYS A 264 18.19 -2.75 -0.94
C LYS A 264 18.79 -1.37 -0.87
N SER A 265 18.76 -0.62 -1.98
CA SER A 265 19.41 0.70 -2.06
C SER A 265 19.02 1.61 -0.89
N ILE A 266 17.71 1.77 -0.64
CA ILE A 266 17.19 2.43 0.57
C ILE A 266 15.92 1.73 1.03
N VAL A 267 15.89 1.28 2.29
CA VAL A 267 14.70 0.76 2.96
C VAL A 267 14.28 1.73 4.05
N PHE A 268 13.06 2.24 3.92
CA PHE A 268 12.42 3.10 4.91
C PHE A 268 11.53 2.26 5.83
N SER A 269 11.75 2.38 7.14
CA SER A 269 10.87 1.80 8.18
C SER A 269 9.62 2.65 8.43
N GLU A 270 9.65 3.93 8.01
CA GLU A 270 8.50 4.82 8.07
C GLU A 270 8.57 5.87 6.97
N VAL A 271 7.55 5.89 6.11
CA VAL A 271 7.26 6.99 5.19
C VAL A 271 5.78 7.32 5.32
N ARG A 272 5.46 8.56 5.65
CA ARG A 272 4.08 9.06 5.61
C ARG A 272 3.90 9.90 4.37
N LEU A 273 2.88 9.58 3.56
CA LEU A 273 2.58 10.28 2.31
C LEU A 273 1.15 10.85 2.35
N LYS A 274 0.95 11.95 1.64
CA LYS A 274 -0.37 12.42 1.21
C LYS A 274 -0.40 12.50 -0.31
N TRP A 275 -1.57 12.28 -0.89
CA TRP A 275 -1.77 12.53 -2.31
C TRP A 275 -2.11 14.01 -2.54
N ASP A 276 -1.40 14.62 -3.47
CA ASP A 276 -1.58 15.98 -3.94
C ASP A 276 -2.16 15.96 -5.36
N ASN A 277 -3.40 16.45 -5.49
CA ASN A 277 -4.10 16.48 -6.77
C ASN A 277 -3.52 17.50 -7.75
N GLU A 278 -2.97 18.62 -7.26
CA GLU A 278 -2.49 19.72 -8.11
C GLU A 278 -1.19 19.31 -8.82
N SER A 279 -0.25 18.72 -8.09
CA SER A 279 0.97 18.16 -8.67
C SER A 279 0.82 16.73 -9.16
N SER A 280 -0.34 16.08 -8.93
CA SER A 280 -0.54 14.66 -9.24
C SER A 280 0.57 13.79 -8.64
N SER A 281 0.88 14.00 -7.36
CA SER A 281 2.02 13.35 -6.71
C SER A 281 1.70 12.86 -5.30
N TYR A 282 2.39 11.79 -4.88
CA TYR A 282 2.50 11.46 -3.46
C TYR A 282 3.61 12.31 -2.85
N LYS A 283 3.29 13.10 -1.82
CA LYS A 283 4.25 13.95 -1.10
C LYS A 283 4.41 13.46 0.34
N SER A 284 5.65 13.29 0.78
CA SER A 284 5.92 12.91 2.16
C SER A 284 5.75 14.05 3.15
N PHE A 285 5.39 13.73 4.38
CA PHE A 285 5.36 14.68 5.49
C PHE A 285 5.89 14.05 6.78
N GLY A 286 6.40 14.90 7.68
CA GLY A 286 7.11 14.45 8.88
C GLY A 286 8.52 13.91 8.57
N LYS A 287 9.16 13.32 9.58
CA LYS A 287 10.47 12.68 9.45
C LYS A 287 10.37 11.37 8.66
N LEU A 288 11.45 11.03 7.95
CA LEU A 288 11.59 9.73 7.29
C LEU A 288 12.33 8.76 8.23
N GLY A 289 11.79 7.56 8.42
CA GLY A 289 12.49 6.50 9.16
C GLY A 289 13.36 5.70 8.20
N ILE A 290 14.68 5.82 8.30
CA ILE A 290 15.61 4.98 7.53
C ILE A 290 15.86 3.70 8.30
N GLY A 291 15.49 2.56 7.72
CA GLY A 291 15.80 1.23 8.25
C GLY A 291 17.18 0.79 7.78
N ASN A 292 17.35 0.63 6.47
CA ASN A 292 18.57 0.08 5.87
C ASN A 292 19.03 0.87 4.65
N ILE A 293 20.33 0.88 4.41
CA ILE A 293 20.95 1.35 3.16
C ILE A 293 21.93 0.28 2.71
N ASP A 294 21.70 -0.28 1.53
CA ASP A 294 22.42 -1.44 1.02
C ASP A 294 22.40 -2.58 2.05
N ASN A 295 23.55 -3.02 2.57
CA ASN A 295 23.66 -4.09 3.56
C ASN A 295 23.79 -3.59 5.00
N LYS A 296 23.56 -2.30 5.26
CA LYS A 296 23.76 -1.65 6.56
C LYS A 296 22.44 -1.25 7.20
N GLN A 297 22.30 -1.64 8.48
CA GLN A 297 21.21 -1.18 9.33
C GLN A 297 21.54 0.21 9.87
N VAL A 298 20.65 1.16 9.64
CA VAL A 298 20.80 2.56 10.06
C VAL A 298 19.85 2.87 11.22
N ASN A 299 18.57 2.50 11.08
CA ASN A 299 17.52 2.64 12.09
C ASN A 299 17.43 4.05 12.73
N LYS A 300 17.45 5.10 11.91
CA LYS A 300 17.37 6.51 12.36
C LYS A 300 16.31 7.31 11.64
N TYR A 301 15.65 8.21 12.37
CA TYR A 301 14.81 9.24 11.78
C TYR A 301 15.67 10.38 11.23
N VAL A 302 15.32 10.88 10.05
CA VAL A 302 15.97 12.02 9.39
C VAL A 302 14.92 13.03 8.94
N GLU A 303 15.32 14.29 8.84
CA GLU A 303 14.56 15.24 8.03
C GLU A 303 14.70 14.83 6.57
N GLY A 304 13.65 15.01 5.77
CA GLY A 304 13.67 14.57 4.39
C GLY A 304 12.35 14.74 3.69
N LYS A 305 12.37 14.58 2.36
CA LYS A 305 11.20 14.69 1.49
C LYS A 305 11.26 13.60 0.42
N ILE A 306 10.14 12.92 0.19
CA ILE A 306 9.92 11.99 -0.91
C ILE A 306 8.74 12.51 -1.73
N GLU A 307 8.91 12.56 -3.05
CA GLU A 307 7.84 12.82 -4.00
C GLU A 307 7.83 11.73 -5.08
N LEU A 308 6.66 11.12 -5.31
CA LEU A 308 6.39 10.30 -6.48
C LEU A 308 5.37 11.03 -7.35
N GLU A 309 5.85 11.69 -8.40
CA GLU A 309 5.05 12.51 -9.31
C GLU A 309 4.62 11.70 -10.52
N LYS A 310 3.30 11.65 -10.78
CA LYS A 310 2.73 11.01 -11.97
C LYS A 310 2.81 11.97 -13.15
N LYS A 311 3.48 11.59 -14.23
CA LYS A 311 3.55 12.42 -15.44
C LYS A 311 3.25 11.60 -16.68
N ARG A 312 2.55 12.21 -17.64
CA ARG A 312 2.42 11.66 -19.01
C ARG A 312 3.79 11.44 -19.68
N SER A 313 4.78 12.25 -19.31
CA SER A 313 6.15 12.07 -19.77
C SER A 313 6.83 10.84 -19.20
N GLY A 314 6.32 10.23 -18.13
CA GLY A 314 7.00 9.20 -17.35
C GLY A 314 7.22 9.71 -15.94
N ASP A 315 6.92 8.85 -14.99
CA ASP A 315 6.91 9.19 -13.58
C ASP A 315 8.27 9.61 -13.05
N GLU A 316 8.24 10.42 -12.01
CA GLU A 316 9.43 10.94 -11.35
C GLU A 316 9.41 10.59 -9.87
N LEU A 317 10.46 9.92 -9.41
CA LEU A 317 10.71 9.66 -7.99
C LEU A 317 11.84 10.56 -7.53
N THR A 318 11.59 11.41 -6.54
CA THR A 318 12.61 12.26 -5.94
C THR A 318 12.68 12.02 -4.44
N ILE A 319 13.90 11.82 -3.92
CA ILE A 319 14.19 11.53 -2.52
C ILE A 319 15.26 12.52 -2.05
N TYR A 320 14.93 13.28 -1.01
CA TYR A 320 15.83 14.15 -0.28
C TYR A 320 15.94 13.66 1.16
N ILE A 321 17.17 13.52 1.64
CA ILE A 321 17.49 13.11 3.01
C ILE A 321 18.48 14.10 3.60
N GLU A 322 18.16 14.67 4.76
CA GLU A 322 18.99 15.60 5.51
C GLU A 322 19.34 14.98 6.86
N ILE A 323 20.62 14.63 7.03
CA ILE A 323 21.17 14.15 8.30
C ILE A 323 21.34 15.33 9.25
N ASP A 324 21.90 16.43 8.72
CA ASP A 324 22.07 17.70 9.40
C ASP A 324 22.20 18.82 8.35
N ARG A 325 22.27 20.07 8.81
CA ARG A 325 22.33 21.26 7.93
C ARG A 325 23.46 21.25 6.89
N ASN A 326 24.54 20.51 7.16
CA ASN A 326 25.71 20.41 6.31
C ASN A 326 25.80 19.05 5.57
N THR A 327 24.99 18.06 5.96
CA THR A 327 25.06 16.70 5.42
C THR A 327 23.69 16.27 4.87
N TRP A 328 23.55 16.29 3.55
CA TRP A 328 22.31 15.91 2.85
C TRP A 328 22.59 15.11 1.58
N TYR A 329 21.61 14.32 1.15
CA TYR A 329 21.64 13.48 -0.05
C TYR A 329 20.38 13.72 -0.87
N PHE A 330 20.53 13.83 -2.18
CA PHE A 330 19.44 14.07 -3.12
C PHE A 330 19.51 13.08 -4.27
N PHE A 331 18.38 12.43 -4.55
CA PHE A 331 18.18 11.50 -5.65
C PHE A 331 16.94 11.92 -6.44
N THR A 332 17.02 11.94 -7.77
CA THR A 332 15.86 12.09 -8.64
C THR A 332 15.97 11.11 -9.79
N TYR A 333 14.91 10.35 -10.01
CA TYR A 333 14.80 9.36 -11.07
C TYR A 333 13.65 9.70 -11.99
N THR A 334 13.92 9.74 -13.29
CA THR A 334 12.87 9.74 -14.31
C THR A 334 13.42 9.14 -15.60
N ARG A 335 12.58 8.41 -16.34
CA ARG A 335 12.89 7.88 -17.69
C ARG A 335 14.23 7.12 -17.81
N GLY A 336 14.53 6.25 -16.85
CA GLY A 336 15.77 5.47 -16.89
C GLY A 336 17.03 6.23 -16.43
N ILE A 337 16.91 7.45 -15.92
CA ILE A 337 18.04 8.24 -15.47
C ILE A 337 17.91 8.54 -13.98
N MET A 338 18.75 7.91 -13.16
CA MET A 338 18.95 8.27 -11.76
C MET A 338 20.02 9.37 -11.65
N GLN A 339 19.67 10.49 -11.06
CA GLN A 339 20.59 11.59 -10.78
C GLN A 339 20.76 11.71 -9.28
N ALA A 340 22.01 11.82 -8.82
CA ALA A 340 22.30 11.99 -7.41
C ALA A 340 23.36 13.05 -7.15
N ILE A 341 23.21 13.76 -6.04
CA ILE A 341 24.17 14.74 -5.52
C ILE A 341 24.03 14.80 -4.00
N SER A 342 25.12 15.09 -3.31
CA SER A 342 25.16 15.28 -1.86
C SER A 342 26.02 16.49 -1.52
N SER A 343 25.91 17.01 -0.29
CA SER A 343 26.96 17.86 0.28
C SER A 343 28.23 17.10 0.64
N ASP A 344 28.17 15.76 0.71
CA ASP A 344 29.32 14.88 0.93
C ASP A 344 30.15 14.74 -0.36
N SER A 345 31.36 15.31 -0.34
CA SER A 345 32.28 15.26 -1.48
C SER A 345 32.75 13.84 -1.80
N GLU A 346 32.89 12.96 -0.81
CA GLU A 346 33.33 11.58 -1.06
C GLU A 346 32.25 10.76 -1.76
N PHE A 347 30.98 11.01 -1.44
CA PHE A 347 29.83 10.43 -2.14
C PHE A 347 29.81 10.89 -3.60
N ASN A 348 29.97 12.19 -3.83
CA ASN A 348 30.00 12.79 -5.17
C ASN A 348 31.16 12.26 -6.02
N THR A 349 32.36 12.17 -5.44
CA THR A 349 33.55 11.64 -6.11
C THR A 349 33.37 10.20 -6.55
N ALA A 350 32.75 9.34 -5.73
CA ALA A 350 32.47 7.96 -6.11
C ALA A 350 31.59 7.87 -7.38
N ILE A 351 30.64 8.78 -7.52
CA ILE A 351 29.80 8.87 -8.72
C ILE A 351 30.62 9.37 -9.91
N THR A 352 31.32 10.50 -9.77
CA THR A 352 32.01 11.18 -10.88
C THR A 352 33.21 10.40 -11.42
N GLU A 353 33.89 9.61 -10.58
CA GLU A 353 35.02 8.77 -11.00
C GLU A 353 34.59 7.44 -11.62
N THR A 354 33.35 6.98 -11.40
CA THR A 354 32.87 5.74 -12.01
C THR A 354 32.79 5.91 -13.53
N LYS A 355 33.40 5.03 -14.33
CA LYS A 355 33.33 5.14 -15.80
C LYS A 355 31.88 5.08 -16.33
N PRO A 356 31.49 5.84 -17.37
CA PRO A 356 30.12 5.87 -17.87
C PRO A 356 29.49 4.51 -18.17
N ASP A 357 30.26 3.57 -18.73
CA ASP A 357 29.76 2.22 -19.05
C ASP A 357 29.46 1.36 -17.80
N LYS A 358 30.08 1.68 -16.67
CA LYS A 358 29.81 1.06 -15.37
C LYS A 358 28.62 1.70 -14.64
N ARG A 359 28.11 2.83 -15.14
CA ARG A 359 26.92 3.49 -14.61
C ARG A 359 25.63 3.06 -15.29
N LYS A 360 25.70 2.10 -16.23
CA LYS A 360 24.57 1.63 -17.04
C LYS A 360 24.28 0.17 -16.73
N VAL A 361 23.00 -0.18 -16.79
CA VAL A 361 22.53 -1.58 -16.80
C VAL A 361 21.76 -1.84 -18.08
N LYS A 362 21.90 -3.07 -18.59
CA LYS A 362 21.19 -3.47 -19.80
C LYS A 362 19.68 -3.40 -19.54
N PRO A 363 18.89 -2.95 -20.52
CA PRO A 363 17.44 -2.95 -20.37
C PRO A 363 16.94 -4.38 -20.16
N LEU A 364 16.07 -4.57 -19.17
CA LEU A 364 15.21 -5.75 -19.11
C LEU A 364 14.21 -5.69 -20.28
N LYS A 365 13.70 -6.85 -20.71
CA LYS A 365 12.81 -6.94 -21.89
C LYS A 365 11.60 -6.00 -21.72
N GLY A 366 11.49 -5.00 -22.61
CA GLY A 366 10.39 -4.03 -22.60
C GLY A 366 10.58 -2.82 -21.68
N GLN A 367 11.69 -2.70 -20.96
CA GLN A 367 11.96 -1.59 -20.05
C GLN A 367 12.98 -0.59 -20.63
N THR A 368 12.88 0.67 -20.20
CA THR A 368 13.83 1.74 -20.56
C THR A 368 15.24 1.38 -20.05
N PRO A 369 16.30 1.63 -20.85
CA PRO A 369 17.67 1.52 -20.37
C PRO A 369 17.87 2.36 -19.10
N TYR A 370 18.62 1.83 -18.14
CA TYR A 370 18.88 2.53 -16.89
C TYR A 370 20.33 3.00 -16.84
N SER A 371 20.52 4.22 -16.36
CA SER A 371 21.82 4.75 -15.99
C SER A 371 21.72 5.67 -14.78
N TYR A 372 22.83 5.83 -14.05
CA TYR A 372 22.95 6.88 -13.05
C TYR A 372 24.02 7.92 -13.39
N MET A 373 23.86 9.14 -12.90
CA MET A 373 24.81 10.23 -13.10
C MET A 373 24.81 11.24 -11.95
N TYR A 374 25.83 12.10 -11.94
CA TYR A 374 25.92 13.22 -11.01
C TYR A 374 24.84 14.27 -11.36
N SER A 375 24.16 14.77 -10.34
CA SER A 375 23.10 15.80 -10.47
C SER A 375 23.67 17.21 -10.30
N ASN A 376 22.79 18.21 -10.19
CA ASN A 376 23.15 19.57 -9.83
C ASN A 376 22.31 20.06 -8.64
N GLU A 377 22.84 21.04 -7.92
CA GLU A 377 22.19 21.55 -6.71
C GLU A 377 20.91 22.35 -6.99
N SER A 378 20.78 22.93 -8.19
CA SER A 378 19.56 23.66 -8.59
C SER A 378 18.33 22.75 -8.54
N LYS A 379 18.43 21.50 -9.02
CA LYS A 379 17.33 20.53 -8.93
C LYS A 379 16.89 20.25 -7.49
N LYS A 380 17.84 20.12 -6.57
CA LYS A 380 17.54 19.96 -5.13
C LYS A 380 16.80 21.18 -4.57
N ARG A 381 17.27 22.38 -4.89
CA ARG A 381 16.63 23.63 -4.44
C ARG A 381 15.22 23.78 -5.01
N ASP A 382 15.04 23.52 -6.30
CA ASP A 382 13.75 23.64 -6.96
C ASP A 382 12.75 22.59 -6.43
N PHE A 383 13.23 21.39 -6.10
CA PHE A 383 12.43 20.36 -5.44
C PHE A 383 11.95 20.80 -4.05
N LEU A 384 12.84 21.30 -3.20
CA LEU A 384 12.48 21.69 -1.84
C LEU A 384 11.45 22.84 -1.81
N ARG A 385 11.55 23.79 -2.76
CA ARG A 385 10.56 24.88 -2.89
C ARG A 385 9.12 24.38 -3.04
N LYS A 386 8.91 23.24 -3.71
CA LYS A 386 7.57 22.63 -3.87
C LYS A 386 6.91 22.17 -2.55
N PHE A 387 7.67 22.09 -1.46
CA PHE A 387 7.18 21.68 -0.13
C PHE A 387 7.04 22.85 0.85
N ASP A 388 7.54 24.03 0.47
CA ASP A 388 7.41 25.27 1.24
C ASP A 388 6.20 26.10 0.76
N GLU A 389 5.71 25.82 -0.44
CA GLU A 389 4.45 26.30 -1.04
C GLU A 389 3.28 25.43 -0.57
#